data_AF-A0A847W791-F1
#
_entry.id   AF-A0A847W791-F1
#
_cell.length_a   1.000
_cell.length_b   1.000
_cell.length_c   1.000
_cell.angle_alpha   90.00
_cell.angle_beta   90.00
_cell.angle_gamma   90.00
#
_symmetry.space_group_name_H-M   'P 1'
#
loop_
_entity.id
_entity.type
_entity.pdbx_description
1 polymer ?
#
loop_
_entity_poly.entity_id
_entity_poly.type
_entity_poly.pdbx_seq_one_letter_code
_entity_poly.pdbx_strand_id
1 'polypeptide(L)'
;MPRVRKKYSAKSRYRPKKKISFKDYLNNLFLPGKKNRYRPQLLHPETLMVLSFVVLGGFSLFNAIRFFPSLADKILGFASNIDVNRVLVATNEERARLGLEPLQINEKLNQAALAKAQHMFSEQYWAHSSPEGVQPWNFIKNAGYVYKYAGENLARDFDSTGEMMVAWMNSPTHKENVINPNFTQIGLAVVNGTLSGFNTTLVVQMFAAPGAVEFKQSASKESYTLPAPADSSVGEIPTENIEIDVVESDLAKVGELGMVEGERSVSGRILFSPIYLTKTFFLLVVVLIILTLIYDAFISKNRRYQRVVGQNFAHIMLFLTVGFLLILFRGGTIIP
;
A
#
# COMPACT_ATOMS: atom_id res chain seq x y z
N MET A 1 -31.39 81.43 41.66
CA MET A 1 -30.81 80.16 42.17
C MET A 1 -30.63 79.17 41.03
N PRO A 2 -29.43 78.60 40.82
CA PRO A 2 -29.11 77.79 39.64
C PRO A 2 -29.45 76.31 39.83
N ARG A 3 -29.90 75.64 38.76
CA ARG A 3 -30.18 74.20 38.70
C ARG A 3 -28.89 73.39 38.59
N VAL A 4 -28.58 72.59 39.61
CA VAL A 4 -27.45 71.65 39.63
C VAL A 4 -27.80 70.42 38.78
N ARG A 5 -27.19 70.27 37.60
CA ARG A 5 -27.23 69.02 36.81
C ARG A 5 -26.20 68.03 37.37
N LYS A 6 -26.67 66.91 37.96
CA LYS A 6 -25.81 65.77 38.32
C LYS A 6 -25.32 65.08 37.04
N LYS A 7 -24.01 65.12 36.78
CA LYS A 7 -23.34 64.28 35.77
C LYS A 7 -23.26 62.84 36.30
N TYR A 8 -24.00 61.92 35.71
CA TYR A 8 -23.78 60.49 35.90
C TYR A 8 -22.62 60.04 35.01
N SER A 9 -21.48 59.74 35.63
CA SER A 9 -20.32 59.12 34.98
C SER A 9 -20.58 57.63 34.80
N ALA A 10 -20.97 57.22 33.59
CA ALA A 10 -21.02 55.81 33.20
C ALA A 10 -19.60 55.25 33.01
N LYS A 11 -18.98 54.74 34.08
CA LYS A 11 -17.79 53.89 33.95
C LYS A 11 -18.22 52.55 33.36
N SER A 12 -17.98 52.34 32.06
CA SER A 12 -18.12 51.04 31.43
C SER A 12 -17.18 50.05 32.11
N ARG A 13 -17.72 49.08 32.86
CA ARG A 13 -16.93 47.99 33.43
C ARG A 13 -16.44 47.10 32.31
N TYR A 14 -15.19 47.30 31.89
CA TYR A 14 -14.48 46.31 31.08
C TYR A 14 -14.30 45.05 31.93
N ARG A 15 -15.10 44.00 31.65
CA ARG A 15 -14.89 42.67 32.22
C ARG A 15 -13.84 41.96 31.37
N PRO A 16 -12.65 41.64 31.91
CA PRO A 16 -11.65 40.91 31.16
C PRO A 16 -12.22 39.54 30.76
N LYS A 17 -12.12 39.18 29.48
CA LYS A 17 -12.49 37.83 29.01
C LYS A 17 -11.64 36.82 29.79
N LYS A 18 -12.28 35.97 30.59
CA LYS A 18 -11.62 34.85 31.28
C LYS A 18 -10.86 34.03 30.24
N LYS A 19 -9.55 33.84 30.43
CA LYS A 19 -8.76 32.92 29.62
C LYS A 19 -9.37 31.52 29.74
N ILE A 20 -9.77 30.93 28.62
CA ILE A 20 -10.31 29.57 28.57
C ILE A 20 -9.13 28.62 28.79
N SER A 21 -9.23 27.72 29.76
CA SER A 21 -8.23 26.69 29.98
C SER A 21 -8.23 25.68 28.83
N PHE A 22 -7.07 25.12 28.46
CA PHE A 22 -6.97 24.08 27.44
C PHE A 22 -7.89 22.88 27.73
N LYS A 23 -8.03 22.51 29.01
CA LYS A 23 -8.97 21.47 29.45
C LYS A 23 -10.42 21.84 29.17
N ASP A 24 -10.80 23.10 29.38
CA ASP A 24 -12.15 23.58 29.08
C ASP A 24 -12.43 23.60 27.57
N TYR A 25 -11.40 23.90 26.77
CA TYR A 25 -11.49 23.82 25.31
C TYR A 25 -11.73 22.39 24.84
N LEU A 26 -10.89 21.43 25.26
CA LEU A 26 -11.06 20.01 24.92
C LEU A 26 -12.42 19.46 25.36
N ASN A 27 -12.85 19.82 26.57
CA ASN A 27 -14.16 19.41 27.07
C ASN A 27 -15.30 19.94 26.19
N ASN A 28 -15.28 21.21 25.78
CA ASN A 28 -16.32 21.74 24.89
C ASN A 28 -16.22 21.15 23.47
N LEU A 29 -15.02 20.77 23.03
CA LEU A 29 -14.78 20.19 21.72
C LEU A 29 -15.41 18.80 21.58
N PHE A 30 -15.21 17.93 22.58
CA PHE A 30 -15.62 16.53 22.52
C PHE A 30 -16.85 16.17 23.37
N LEU A 31 -17.18 16.95 24.40
CA LEU A 31 -18.26 16.61 25.35
C LEU A 31 -19.47 17.52 25.15
N PRO A 32 -20.70 16.97 25.13
CA PRO A 32 -21.92 17.79 25.11
C PRO A 32 -22.13 18.50 26.45
N GLY A 33 -22.52 19.77 26.42
CA GLY A 33 -22.82 20.57 27.59
C GLY A 33 -23.58 21.86 27.27
N LYS A 34 -23.97 22.60 28.32
CA LYS A 34 -24.74 23.85 28.16
C LYS A 34 -24.05 24.87 27.26
N LYS A 35 -22.72 24.92 27.28
CA LYS A 35 -21.91 25.88 26.52
C LYS A 35 -21.87 25.61 25.01
N ASN A 36 -22.10 24.37 24.58
CA ASN A 36 -22.07 23.97 23.17
C ASN A 36 -23.41 23.42 22.68
N ARG A 37 -24.52 23.89 23.28
CA ARG A 37 -25.90 23.51 22.90
C ARG A 37 -26.14 21.99 23.01
N TYR A 38 -25.52 21.35 24.01
CA TYR A 38 -25.57 19.90 24.26
C TYR A 38 -25.11 19.05 23.07
N ARG A 39 -24.19 19.60 22.26
CA ARG A 39 -23.58 18.92 21.13
C ARG A 39 -22.08 19.23 21.10
N PRO A 40 -21.19 18.22 21.05
CA PRO A 40 -19.75 18.42 20.95
C PRO A 40 -19.41 19.42 19.85
N GLN A 41 -18.55 20.42 20.14
CA GLN A 41 -18.22 21.47 19.18
C GLN A 41 -17.61 20.92 17.88
N LEU A 42 -16.94 19.77 17.93
CA LEU A 42 -16.40 19.07 16.76
C LEU A 42 -17.47 18.72 15.72
N LEU A 43 -18.70 18.45 16.16
CA LEU A 43 -19.83 18.08 15.30
C LEU A 43 -20.67 19.27 14.85
N HIS A 44 -20.28 20.51 15.19
CA HIS A 44 -20.98 21.68 14.69
C HIS A 44 -20.60 21.93 13.22
N PRO A 45 -21.55 22.40 12.38
CA PRO A 45 -21.32 22.65 10.97
C PRO A 45 -20.08 23.50 10.67
N GLU A 46 -19.85 24.53 11.47
CA GLU A 46 -18.73 25.46 11.31
C GLU A 46 -17.39 24.76 11.53
N THR A 47 -17.31 23.88 12.54
CA THR A 47 -16.10 23.11 12.84
C THR A 47 -15.84 22.05 11.77
N LEU A 48 -16.88 21.39 11.26
CA LEU A 48 -16.78 20.41 10.18
C LEU A 48 -16.34 21.06 8.86
N MET A 49 -16.80 22.28 8.57
CA MET A 49 -16.37 23.03 7.39
C MET A 49 -14.89 23.40 7.47
N VAL A 50 -14.42 23.90 8.62
CA VAL A 50 -12.99 24.17 8.85
C VAL A 50 -12.17 22.89 8.73
N LEU A 51 -12.63 21.78 9.32
CA LEU A 51 -11.97 20.49 9.20
C LEU A 51 -11.87 20.02 7.75
N SER A 52 -12.93 20.21 6.95
CA SER A 52 -12.94 19.89 5.53
C SER A 52 -11.92 20.73 4.76
N PHE A 53 -11.80 22.03 5.03
CA PHE A 53 -10.78 22.88 4.42
C PHE A 53 -9.36 22.51 4.84
N VAL A 54 -9.13 22.14 6.10
CA VAL A 54 -7.82 21.68 6.57
C VAL A 54 -7.45 20.37 5.88
N VAL A 55 -8.40 19.47 5.75
CA VAL A 55 -8.24 18.18 5.05
C VAL A 55 -7.94 18.39 3.56
N LEU A 56 -8.73 19.21 2.87
CA LEU A 56 -8.53 19.55 1.45
C LEU A 56 -7.25 20.35 1.21
N GLY A 57 -6.90 21.26 2.11
CA GLY A 57 -5.67 22.04 2.07
C GLY A 57 -4.44 21.16 2.30
N GLY A 58 -4.51 20.23 3.26
CA GLY A 58 -3.47 19.23 3.49
C GLY A 58 -3.31 18.28 2.29
N PHE A 59 -4.41 17.83 1.69
CA PHE A 59 -4.39 17.05 0.45
C PHE A 59 -3.81 17.85 -0.72
N SER A 60 -4.19 19.11 -0.88
CA SER A 60 -3.67 20.00 -1.93
C SER A 60 -2.19 20.29 -1.73
N LEU A 61 -1.74 20.47 -0.49
CA LEU A 61 -0.33 20.65 -0.15
C LEU A 61 0.48 19.38 -0.40
N PHE A 62 -0.06 18.20 -0.06
CA PHE A 62 0.55 16.91 -0.39
C PHE A 62 0.70 16.72 -1.90
N ASN A 63 -0.32 17.09 -2.69
CA ASN A 63 -0.22 17.11 -4.14
C ASN A 63 0.70 18.21 -4.65
N ALA A 64 0.81 19.35 -3.97
CA ALA A 64 1.76 20.41 -4.34
C ALA A 64 3.21 19.97 -4.15
N ILE A 65 3.52 19.18 -3.11
CA ILE A 65 4.84 18.57 -2.91
C ILE A 65 5.27 17.73 -4.13
N ARG A 66 4.32 17.12 -4.86
CA ARG A 66 4.58 16.39 -6.10
C ARG A 66 5.16 17.26 -7.23
N PHE A 67 4.92 18.57 -7.21
CA PHE A 67 5.48 19.50 -8.19
C PHE A 67 6.91 19.97 -7.84
N PHE A 68 7.43 19.57 -6.67
CA PHE A 68 8.79 19.90 -6.23
C PHE A 68 9.62 18.61 -6.09
N PRO A 69 10.33 18.17 -7.15
CA PRO A 69 11.03 16.88 -7.20
C PRO A 69 11.99 16.66 -6.02
N SER A 70 12.70 17.71 -5.61
CA SER A 70 13.66 17.67 -4.50
C SER A 70 13.04 17.38 -3.11
N LEU A 71 11.74 17.68 -2.94
CA LEU A 71 10.97 17.38 -1.74
C LEU A 71 10.27 16.01 -1.86
N ALA A 72 9.81 15.66 -3.06
CA ALA A 72 9.18 14.38 -3.35
C ALA A 72 10.12 13.21 -3.08
N ASP A 73 11.39 13.29 -3.53
CA ASP A 73 12.39 12.22 -3.40
C ASP A 73 12.69 11.84 -1.94
N LYS A 74 12.62 12.81 -1.03
CA LYS A 74 12.91 12.60 0.40
C LYS A 74 11.70 12.12 1.21
N ILE A 75 10.50 12.34 0.68
CA ILE A 75 9.25 12.06 1.37
C ILE A 75 8.73 10.72 0.84
N LEU A 76 8.43 10.60 -0.46
CA LEU A 76 7.69 9.49 -1.11
C LEU A 76 8.45 8.18 -1.31
N GLY A 77 9.46 7.88 -0.48
CA GLY A 77 10.37 6.76 -0.73
C GLY A 77 9.69 5.42 -1.06
N PHE A 78 10.44 4.58 -1.78
CA PHE A 78 9.97 3.35 -2.42
C PHE A 78 9.19 2.40 -1.50
N ALA A 79 8.31 1.58 -2.09
CA ALA A 79 7.62 0.51 -1.38
C ALA A 79 8.61 -0.57 -0.95
N SER A 80 9.15 -0.46 0.26
CA SER A 80 10.21 -1.33 0.76
C SER A 80 9.75 -2.73 1.21
N ASN A 81 8.50 -3.12 0.93
CA ASN A 81 7.89 -4.35 1.49
C ASN A 81 7.23 -5.27 0.45
N ILE A 82 7.46 -5.03 -0.85
CA ILE A 82 7.12 -5.99 -1.90
C ILE A 82 8.36 -6.80 -2.23
N ASP A 83 8.30 -8.10 -1.94
CA ASP A 83 9.39 -9.05 -2.18
C ASP A 83 8.95 -10.10 -3.20
N VAL A 84 9.84 -10.45 -4.13
CA VAL A 84 9.55 -11.40 -5.22
C VAL A 84 9.09 -12.76 -4.68
N ASN A 85 9.74 -13.28 -3.63
CA ASN A 85 9.35 -14.57 -3.05
C ASN A 85 7.98 -14.48 -2.39
N ARG A 86 7.66 -13.38 -1.71
CA ARG A 86 6.31 -13.17 -1.16
C ARG A 86 5.25 -13.10 -2.25
N VAL A 87 5.54 -12.47 -3.39
CA VAL A 87 4.60 -12.43 -4.53
C VAL A 87 4.38 -13.83 -5.10
N LEU A 88 5.44 -14.63 -5.25
CA LEU A 88 5.34 -16.02 -5.70
C LEU A 88 4.50 -16.88 -4.75
N VAL A 89 4.80 -16.83 -3.45
CA VAL A 89 4.07 -17.58 -2.41
C VAL A 89 2.60 -17.20 -2.43
N ALA A 90 2.27 -15.90 -2.39
CA ALA A 90 0.88 -15.46 -2.40
C ALA A 90 0.14 -15.83 -3.70
N THR A 91 0.83 -15.79 -4.85
CA THR A 91 0.26 -16.26 -6.12
C THR A 91 -0.07 -17.75 -6.07
N ASN A 92 0.85 -18.57 -5.55
CA ASN A 92 0.65 -20.01 -5.43
C ASN A 92 -0.37 -20.38 -4.35
N GLU A 93 -0.55 -19.58 -3.31
CA GLU A 93 -1.65 -19.75 -2.34
C GLU A 93 -3.01 -19.56 -3.01
N GLU A 94 -3.18 -18.54 -3.85
CA GLU A 94 -4.44 -18.34 -4.60
C GLU A 94 -4.73 -19.49 -5.56
N ARG A 95 -3.68 -20.06 -6.18
CA ARG A 95 -3.79 -21.24 -7.06
C ARG A 95 -4.15 -22.50 -6.26
N ALA A 96 -3.51 -22.72 -5.12
CA ALA A 96 -3.76 -23.87 -4.26
C ALA A 96 -5.21 -23.90 -3.73
N ARG A 97 -5.80 -22.72 -3.42
CA ARG A 97 -7.22 -22.61 -3.03
C ARG A 97 -8.19 -23.16 -4.09
N LEU A 98 -7.76 -23.23 -5.34
CA LEU A 98 -8.54 -23.76 -6.47
C LEU A 98 -8.06 -25.15 -6.92
N GLY A 99 -7.13 -25.78 -6.19
CA GLY A 99 -6.56 -27.07 -6.56
C GLY A 99 -5.68 -27.02 -7.82
N LEU A 100 -5.13 -25.85 -8.15
CA LEU A 100 -4.21 -25.69 -9.27
C LEU A 100 -2.76 -25.94 -8.83
N GLU A 101 -1.98 -26.53 -9.73
CA GLU A 101 -0.55 -26.74 -9.51
C GLU A 101 0.20 -25.41 -9.30
N PRO A 102 1.20 -25.36 -8.40
CA PRO A 102 2.00 -24.18 -8.17
C PRO A 102 2.83 -23.84 -9.41
N LEU A 103 3.00 -22.54 -9.66
CA LEU A 103 3.89 -22.04 -10.69
C LEU A 103 5.33 -22.14 -10.22
N GLN A 104 6.21 -22.58 -11.12
CA GLN A 104 7.64 -22.65 -10.88
C GLN A 104 8.33 -21.38 -11.40
N ILE A 105 9.26 -20.83 -10.62
CA ILE A 105 10.00 -19.66 -11.07
C ILE A 105 10.92 -20.02 -12.25
N ASN A 106 10.98 -19.18 -13.26
CA ASN A 106 11.86 -19.35 -14.41
C ASN A 106 12.75 -18.12 -14.61
N GLU A 107 14.05 -18.34 -14.69
CA GLU A 107 15.03 -17.24 -14.74
C GLU A 107 14.96 -16.42 -16.04
N LYS A 108 14.64 -17.04 -17.18
CA LYS A 108 14.44 -16.29 -18.42
C LYS A 108 13.20 -15.39 -18.32
N LEU A 109 12.15 -15.86 -17.64
CA LEU A 109 10.96 -15.03 -17.38
C LEU A 109 11.25 -13.90 -16.37
N ASN A 110 12.12 -14.11 -15.38
CA ASN A 110 12.59 -13.04 -14.49
C ASN A 110 13.32 -11.96 -15.28
N GLN A 111 14.23 -12.35 -16.17
CA GLN A 111 14.94 -11.42 -17.07
C GLN A 111 13.98 -10.67 -17.98
N ALA A 112 12.96 -11.33 -18.51
CA ALA A 112 11.92 -10.68 -19.30
C ALA A 112 11.12 -9.65 -18.48
N ALA A 113 10.71 -10.01 -17.26
CA ALA A 113 9.99 -9.12 -16.35
C ALA A 113 10.82 -7.89 -15.97
N LEU A 114 12.11 -8.09 -15.67
CA LEU A 114 13.06 -7.02 -15.36
C LEU A 114 13.25 -6.07 -16.56
N ALA A 115 13.50 -6.63 -17.74
CA ALA A 115 13.69 -5.83 -18.96
C ALA A 115 12.43 -5.02 -19.30
N LYS A 116 11.24 -5.60 -19.09
CA LYS A 116 9.97 -4.90 -19.26
C LYS A 116 9.82 -3.72 -18.27
N ALA A 117 10.15 -3.93 -16.99
CA ALA A 117 10.11 -2.88 -15.98
C ALA A 117 11.09 -1.73 -16.31
N GLN A 118 12.32 -2.07 -16.70
CA GLN A 118 13.34 -1.11 -17.12
C GLN A 118 12.89 -0.33 -18.35
N HIS A 119 12.26 -0.98 -19.33
CA HIS A 119 11.71 -0.30 -20.50
C HIS A 119 10.61 0.69 -20.13
N MET A 120 9.69 0.32 -19.21
CA MET A 120 8.66 1.25 -18.70
C MET A 120 9.27 2.50 -18.07
N PHE A 121 10.37 2.34 -17.33
CA PHE A 121 11.11 3.47 -16.81
C PHE A 121 11.89 4.25 -17.89
N SER A 122 12.53 3.62 -18.86
CA SER A 122 13.31 4.35 -19.87
C SER A 122 12.40 5.19 -20.77
N GLU A 123 11.30 4.60 -21.24
CA GLU A 123 10.36 5.25 -22.17
C GLU A 123 9.22 5.96 -21.44
N GLN A 124 9.27 6.03 -20.11
CA GLN A 124 8.34 6.78 -19.25
C GLN A 124 6.85 6.48 -19.52
N TYR A 125 6.48 5.20 -19.61
CA TYR A 125 5.10 4.75 -19.88
C TYR A 125 4.57 3.74 -18.86
N TRP A 126 3.24 3.70 -18.72
CA TRP A 126 2.52 2.77 -17.85
C TRP A 126 1.46 2.01 -18.67
N ALA A 127 1.88 0.99 -19.43
CA ALA A 127 1.01 0.16 -20.25
C ALA A 127 1.63 -1.21 -20.59
N HIS A 128 0.79 -2.17 -20.98
CA HIS A 128 1.24 -3.47 -21.50
C HIS A 128 2.10 -3.31 -22.77
N SER A 129 1.67 -2.45 -23.70
CA SER A 129 2.43 -2.11 -24.91
C SER A 129 3.14 -0.76 -24.76
N SER A 130 4.36 -0.65 -25.29
CA SER A 130 5.03 0.66 -25.35
C SER A 130 4.33 1.60 -26.35
N PRO A 131 4.58 2.93 -26.28
CA PRO A 131 4.10 3.88 -27.27
C PRO A 131 4.50 3.55 -28.72
N GLU A 132 5.64 2.88 -28.89
CA GLU A 132 6.20 2.39 -30.16
C GLU A 132 5.64 1.02 -30.56
N GLY A 133 4.73 0.45 -29.75
CA GLY A 133 4.07 -0.82 -30.03
C GLY A 133 4.82 -2.07 -29.56
N VAL A 134 5.86 -1.94 -28.73
CA VAL A 134 6.59 -3.10 -28.18
C VAL A 134 5.67 -3.86 -27.22
N GLN A 135 5.33 -5.09 -27.60
CA GLN A 135 4.46 -6.00 -26.85
C GLN A 135 5.21 -6.70 -25.70
N PRO A 136 4.54 -7.08 -24.60
CA PRO A 136 5.18 -7.76 -23.46
C PRO A 136 5.87 -9.08 -23.87
N TRP A 137 5.31 -9.76 -24.86
CA TRP A 137 5.84 -11.01 -25.41
C TRP A 137 7.22 -10.87 -26.08
N ASN A 138 7.58 -9.67 -26.51
CA ASN A 138 8.90 -9.43 -27.08
C ASN A 138 9.98 -9.58 -26.02
N PHE A 139 9.73 -9.18 -24.78
CA PHE A 139 10.67 -9.36 -23.68
C PHE A 139 10.89 -10.83 -23.33
N ILE A 140 9.83 -11.64 -23.34
CA ILE A 140 9.91 -13.11 -23.14
C ILE A 140 10.76 -13.76 -24.23
N LYS A 141 10.52 -13.42 -25.51
CA LYS A 141 11.29 -13.95 -26.64
C LYS A 141 12.75 -13.49 -26.60
N ASN A 142 13.01 -12.23 -26.26
CA ASN A 142 14.35 -11.66 -26.21
C ASN A 142 15.18 -12.25 -25.05
N ALA A 143 14.54 -12.68 -23.97
CA ALA A 143 15.16 -13.48 -22.91
C ALA A 143 15.44 -14.95 -23.32
N GLY A 144 15.13 -15.33 -24.56
CA GLY A 144 15.38 -16.67 -25.09
C GLY A 144 14.39 -17.73 -24.58
N TYR A 145 13.22 -17.32 -24.08
CA TYR A 145 12.18 -18.25 -23.63
C TYR A 145 11.18 -18.53 -24.77
N VAL A 146 11.00 -19.82 -25.08
CA VAL A 146 9.99 -20.26 -26.07
C VAL A 146 8.74 -20.69 -25.33
N TYR A 147 7.61 -20.04 -25.60
CA TYR A 147 6.34 -20.29 -24.91
C TYR A 147 5.24 -20.80 -25.86
N LYS A 148 4.30 -21.56 -25.31
CA LYS A 148 3.01 -21.90 -25.95
C LYS A 148 1.90 -20.93 -25.53
N TYR A 149 1.89 -20.57 -24.25
CA TYR A 149 0.99 -19.57 -23.68
C TYR A 149 1.84 -18.59 -22.86
N ALA A 150 1.42 -17.32 -22.83
CA ALA A 150 2.03 -16.30 -21.99
C ALA A 150 0.97 -15.33 -21.44
N GLY A 151 1.24 -14.76 -20.27
CA GLY A 151 0.40 -13.78 -19.59
C GLY A 151 1.25 -12.71 -18.92
N GLU A 152 0.70 -11.52 -18.67
CA GLU A 152 1.36 -10.44 -17.92
C GLU A 152 0.39 -9.80 -16.94
N ASN A 153 0.84 -9.60 -15.70
CA ASN A 153 0.20 -8.73 -14.73
C ASN A 153 1.17 -7.60 -14.36
N LEU A 154 0.64 -6.38 -14.29
CA LEU A 154 1.40 -5.18 -13.92
C LEU A 154 0.77 -4.53 -12.69
N ALA A 155 1.62 -4.08 -11.77
CA ALA A 155 1.21 -3.32 -10.60
C ALA A 155 2.24 -2.21 -10.28
N ARG A 156 1.78 -1.09 -9.74
CA ARG A 156 2.64 -0.02 -9.21
C ARG A 156 2.03 0.65 -8.01
N ASP A 157 2.84 1.36 -7.23
CA ASP A 157 2.41 2.18 -6.09
C ASP A 157 1.66 1.39 -5.00
N PHE A 158 1.92 0.08 -4.90
CA PHE A 158 1.44 -0.74 -3.79
C PHE A 158 2.45 -0.71 -2.66
N ASP A 159 1.96 -0.60 -1.43
CA ASP A 159 2.82 -0.59 -0.25
C ASP A 159 3.15 -2.00 0.28
N SER A 160 2.37 -3.02 -0.10
CA SER A 160 2.57 -4.41 0.33
C SER A 160 2.11 -5.42 -0.71
N THR A 161 2.73 -6.62 -0.69
CA THR A 161 2.31 -7.75 -1.52
C THR A 161 0.84 -8.11 -1.29
N GLY A 162 0.35 -8.09 -0.04
CA GLY A 162 -1.03 -8.47 0.26
C GLY A 162 -2.06 -7.55 -0.38
N GLU A 163 -1.88 -6.23 -0.28
CA GLU A 163 -2.79 -5.26 -0.94
C GLU A 163 -2.75 -5.41 -2.47
N MET A 164 -1.56 -5.64 -3.05
CA MET A 164 -1.39 -5.87 -4.48
C MET A 164 -2.10 -7.15 -4.96
N MET A 165 -1.94 -8.26 -4.23
CA MET A 165 -2.60 -9.52 -4.57
C MET A 165 -4.12 -9.40 -4.50
N VAL A 166 -4.66 -8.72 -3.48
CA VAL A 166 -6.10 -8.42 -3.40
C VAL A 166 -6.55 -7.60 -4.61
N ALA A 167 -5.78 -6.61 -5.05
CA ALA A 167 -6.12 -5.80 -6.22
C ALA A 167 -6.14 -6.65 -7.51
N TRP A 168 -5.13 -7.49 -7.75
CA TRP A 168 -5.13 -8.41 -8.89
C TRP A 168 -6.30 -9.39 -8.83
N MET A 169 -6.59 -9.99 -7.68
CA MET A 169 -7.68 -10.98 -7.54
C MET A 169 -9.07 -10.35 -7.67
N ASN A 170 -9.22 -9.06 -7.38
CA ASN A 170 -10.47 -8.32 -7.60
C ASN A 170 -10.64 -7.85 -9.06
N SER A 171 -9.60 -7.94 -9.90
CA SER A 171 -9.68 -7.61 -11.32
C SER A 171 -9.85 -8.87 -12.16
N PRO A 172 -10.91 -8.99 -12.98
CA PRO A 172 -11.14 -10.19 -13.78
C PRO A 172 -9.95 -10.60 -14.65
N THR A 173 -9.36 -9.69 -15.42
CA THR A 173 -8.23 -9.98 -16.34
C THR A 173 -6.97 -10.44 -15.61
N HIS A 174 -6.59 -9.74 -14.54
CA HIS A 174 -5.43 -10.13 -13.72
C HIS A 174 -5.63 -11.45 -12.99
N LYS A 175 -6.83 -11.66 -12.42
CA LYS A 175 -7.21 -12.91 -11.77
C LYS A 175 -7.11 -14.06 -12.76
N GLU A 176 -7.64 -13.90 -13.97
CA GLU A 176 -7.58 -14.91 -15.03
C GLU A 176 -6.14 -15.36 -15.29
N ASN A 177 -5.16 -14.45 -15.26
CA ASN A 177 -3.75 -14.82 -15.37
C ASN A 177 -3.25 -15.63 -14.16
N VAL A 178 -3.52 -15.17 -12.93
CA VAL A 178 -3.08 -15.84 -11.69
C VAL A 178 -3.58 -17.30 -11.63
N ILE A 179 -4.85 -17.52 -11.98
CA ILE A 179 -5.52 -18.82 -11.87
C ILE A 179 -5.59 -19.59 -13.19
N ASN A 180 -4.86 -19.18 -14.23
CA ASN A 180 -4.88 -19.89 -15.50
C ASN A 180 -4.22 -21.27 -15.34
N PRO A 181 -4.92 -22.39 -15.61
CA PRO A 181 -4.34 -23.72 -15.51
C PRO A 181 -3.31 -24.01 -16.62
N ASN A 182 -3.29 -23.22 -17.70
CA ASN A 182 -2.31 -23.41 -18.77
C ASN A 182 -0.91 -22.98 -18.38
N PHE A 183 -0.76 -22.07 -17.41
CA PHE A 183 0.55 -21.59 -16.96
C PHE A 183 1.16 -22.57 -15.96
N THR A 184 2.46 -22.84 -16.16
CA THR A 184 3.27 -23.71 -15.30
C THR A 184 4.49 -22.98 -14.75
N GLN A 185 4.89 -21.88 -15.38
CA GLN A 185 6.06 -21.10 -15.00
C GLN A 185 5.73 -19.61 -14.84
N ILE A 186 6.53 -18.95 -14.02
CA ILE A 186 6.37 -17.54 -13.67
C ILE A 186 7.73 -16.84 -13.60
N GLY A 187 7.77 -15.59 -14.04
CA GLY A 187 8.86 -14.65 -13.81
C GLY A 187 8.35 -13.42 -13.10
N LEU A 188 9.17 -12.85 -12.22
CA LEU A 188 8.80 -11.74 -11.36
C LEU A 188 9.92 -10.72 -11.32
N ALA A 189 9.56 -9.45 -11.38
CA ALA A 189 10.49 -8.34 -11.12
C ALA A 189 9.80 -7.27 -10.26
N VAL A 190 10.51 -6.79 -9.24
CA VAL A 190 10.12 -5.65 -8.42
C VAL A 190 11.22 -4.60 -8.60
N VAL A 191 10.90 -3.49 -9.27
CA VAL A 191 11.89 -2.51 -9.69
C VAL A 191 11.49 -1.11 -9.24
N ASN A 192 12.38 -0.45 -8.54
CA ASN A 192 12.25 0.93 -8.13
C ASN A 192 12.78 1.86 -9.22
N GLY A 193 12.08 2.96 -9.47
CA GLY A 193 12.50 3.96 -10.45
C GLY A 193 11.60 5.17 -10.46
N THR A 194 11.84 6.07 -11.41
CA THR A 194 11.04 7.29 -11.59
C THR A 194 10.19 7.18 -12.84
N LEU A 195 8.88 7.33 -12.71
CA LEU A 195 7.92 7.28 -13.80
C LEU A 195 7.08 8.56 -13.83
N SER A 196 7.14 9.27 -14.95
CA SER A 196 6.50 10.58 -15.16
C SER A 196 6.84 11.60 -14.08
N GLY A 197 8.09 11.57 -13.57
CA GLY A 197 8.57 12.47 -12.51
C GLY A 197 8.28 12.02 -11.08
N PHE A 198 7.72 10.82 -10.88
CA PHE A 198 7.41 10.27 -9.55
C PHE A 198 8.18 9.00 -9.25
N ASN A 199 8.76 8.89 -8.06
CA ASN A 199 9.35 7.64 -7.59
C ASN A 199 8.23 6.62 -7.36
N THR A 200 8.39 5.45 -7.98
CA THR A 200 7.43 4.36 -7.94
C THR A 200 8.17 3.03 -7.92
N THR A 201 7.47 2.01 -7.42
CA THR A 201 7.89 0.63 -7.49
C THR A 201 6.99 -0.07 -8.50
N LEU A 202 7.57 -0.61 -9.57
CA LEU A 202 6.87 -1.43 -10.54
C LEU A 202 7.02 -2.90 -10.17
N VAL A 203 5.91 -3.63 -10.23
CA VAL A 203 5.88 -5.09 -10.12
C VAL A 203 5.41 -5.65 -11.45
N VAL A 204 6.26 -6.46 -12.07
CA VAL A 204 5.97 -7.14 -13.33
C VAL A 204 5.92 -8.63 -13.05
N GLN A 205 4.80 -9.24 -13.43
CA GLN A 205 4.58 -10.68 -13.29
C GLN A 205 4.31 -11.26 -14.68
N MET A 206 5.23 -12.11 -15.14
CA MET A 206 5.17 -12.79 -16.44
C MET A 206 4.81 -14.25 -16.21
N PHE A 207 3.73 -14.73 -16.82
CA PHE A 207 3.34 -16.13 -16.77
C PHE A 207 3.67 -16.80 -18.10
N ALA A 208 4.03 -18.08 -18.07
CA ALA A 208 4.17 -18.85 -19.29
C ALA A 208 3.90 -20.34 -19.13
N ALA A 209 3.62 -20.97 -20.27
CA ALA A 209 3.72 -22.41 -20.48
C ALA A 209 4.84 -22.66 -21.49
N PRO A 210 5.82 -23.54 -21.20
CA PRO A 210 6.94 -23.79 -22.11
C PRO A 210 6.46 -24.38 -23.45
N GLY A 211 7.08 -23.93 -24.53
CA GLY A 211 6.96 -24.59 -25.83
C GLY A 211 7.68 -25.94 -25.85
N ALA A 212 7.45 -26.76 -26.88
CA ALA A 212 7.98 -28.13 -26.96
C ALA A 212 9.51 -28.24 -26.86
N VAL A 213 10.25 -27.19 -27.26
CA VAL A 213 11.72 -27.13 -27.16
C VAL A 213 12.17 -26.79 -25.74
N GLU A 214 11.51 -25.82 -25.10
CA GLU A 214 11.82 -25.40 -23.72
C GLU A 214 11.46 -26.50 -22.71
N PHE A 215 10.38 -27.25 -22.96
CA PHE A 215 9.96 -28.37 -22.11
C PHE A 215 11.04 -29.45 -22.02
N LYS A 216 11.73 -29.76 -23.13
CA LYS A 216 12.84 -30.74 -23.14
C LYS A 216 14.06 -30.25 -22.36
N GLN A 217 14.37 -28.95 -22.45
CA GLN A 217 15.49 -28.36 -21.72
C GLN A 217 15.20 -28.27 -20.21
N SER A 218 13.98 -27.90 -19.83
CA SER A 218 13.53 -27.85 -18.44
C SER A 218 13.46 -29.26 -17.82
N ALA A 219 12.93 -30.24 -18.54
CA ALA A 219 12.89 -31.64 -18.09
C ALA A 219 14.28 -32.29 -17.98
N SER A 220 15.28 -31.79 -18.71
CA SER A 220 16.66 -32.30 -18.65
C SER A 220 17.51 -31.75 -17.50
N LYS A 221 17.06 -30.68 -16.82
CA LYS A 221 17.78 -30.06 -15.70
C LYS A 221 17.37 -30.58 -14.31
N GLU A 222 16.35 -31.43 -14.23
CA GLU A 222 15.98 -32.16 -13.01
C GLU A 222 16.23 -33.65 -13.17
N SER A 223 17.50 -34.05 -13.07
CA SER A 223 17.83 -35.41 -12.65
C SER A 223 18.83 -35.29 -11.51
N TYR A 224 18.30 -35.02 -10.31
CA TYR A 224 18.99 -35.45 -9.10
C TYR A 224 18.78 -36.96 -9.01
N THR A 225 19.64 -37.73 -9.70
CA THR A 225 19.83 -39.13 -9.37
C THR A 225 20.43 -39.19 -7.98
N LEU A 226 19.62 -39.63 -7.00
CA LEU A 226 20.16 -40.23 -5.80
C LEU A 226 21.10 -41.36 -6.25
N PRO A 227 22.37 -41.39 -5.83
CA PRO A 227 23.24 -42.51 -6.18
C PRO A 227 22.64 -43.80 -5.61
N ALA A 228 22.44 -44.78 -6.48
CA ALA A 228 22.10 -46.14 -6.10
C ALA A 228 23.22 -46.73 -5.21
N PRO A 229 22.89 -47.63 -4.27
CA PRO A 229 23.87 -48.18 -3.34
C PRO A 229 24.83 -49.10 -4.08
N ALA A 230 26.12 -48.78 -4.02
CA ALA A 230 27.17 -49.69 -4.45
C ALA A 230 27.55 -50.61 -3.28
N ASP A 231 27.30 -51.89 -3.52
CA ASP A 231 27.87 -53.15 -3.03
C ASP A 231 28.74 -53.24 -1.76
N SER A 232 28.61 -54.40 -1.13
CA SER A 232 29.16 -54.80 0.16
C SER A 232 30.67 -55.10 0.09
N SER A 233 31.47 -54.50 0.96
CA SER A 233 32.63 -55.18 1.57
C SER A 233 33.08 -54.49 2.86
N VAL A 234 33.22 -55.33 3.89
CA VAL A 234 33.53 -55.04 5.30
C VAL A 234 34.92 -54.40 5.48
N GLY A 235 35.01 -53.43 6.40
CA GLY A 235 36.25 -52.91 6.98
C GLY A 235 35.97 -52.19 8.31
N GLU A 236 36.70 -52.56 9.35
CA GLU A 236 36.55 -52.26 10.80
C GLU A 236 36.39 -50.79 11.25
N ILE A 237 35.67 -50.65 12.38
CA ILE A 237 35.54 -49.45 13.23
C ILE A 237 36.82 -49.27 14.08
N PRO A 238 37.24 -48.04 14.41
CA PRO A 238 37.26 -47.69 15.84
C PRO A 238 36.44 -46.44 16.19
N THR A 239 35.85 -46.56 17.37
CA THR A 239 34.89 -45.71 18.07
C THR A 239 35.48 -44.40 18.59
N GLU A 240 34.77 -43.29 18.40
CA GLU A 240 34.78 -42.18 19.36
C GLU A 240 33.41 -41.50 19.37
N ASN A 241 32.73 -41.54 20.52
CA ASN A 241 31.42 -40.93 20.75
C ASN A 241 31.61 -39.47 21.14
N ILE A 242 31.07 -38.50 20.38
CA ILE A 242 30.72 -37.17 20.93
C ILE A 242 29.43 -36.64 20.25
N GLU A 243 28.40 -36.54 21.09
CA GLU A 243 27.22 -35.64 21.11
C GLU A 243 26.45 -35.26 19.83
N ILE A 244 25.15 -35.61 19.85
CA ILE A 244 24.12 -35.11 18.94
C ILE A 244 23.70 -33.71 19.43
N ASP A 245 24.17 -32.68 18.74
CA ASP A 245 23.52 -31.36 18.75
C ASP A 245 22.71 -31.19 17.46
N VAL A 246 21.42 -30.94 17.64
CA VAL A 246 20.45 -30.66 16.58
C VAL A 246 20.81 -29.31 15.95
N VAL A 247 21.47 -29.33 14.80
CA VAL A 247 21.71 -28.12 13.99
C VAL A 247 20.67 -28.05 12.87
N GLU A 248 19.72 -27.15 13.10
CA GLU A 248 18.91 -26.39 12.15
C GLU A 248 19.39 -26.50 10.68
N SER A 249 18.66 -27.26 9.88
CA SER A 249 18.94 -27.46 8.46
C SER A 249 18.73 -26.18 7.64
N ASP A 250 19.83 -25.61 7.16
CA ASP A 250 20.02 -25.09 5.80
C ASP A 250 18.86 -24.35 5.12
N LEU A 251 18.38 -23.27 5.76
CA LEU A 251 17.66 -22.18 5.09
C LEU A 251 18.59 -21.11 4.47
N ALA A 252 19.90 -21.34 4.48
CA ALA A 252 20.89 -20.35 4.07
C ALA A 252 21.52 -20.69 2.71
N LYS A 253 20.73 -20.66 1.62
CA LYS A 253 21.25 -20.48 0.25
C LYS A 253 20.20 -20.05 -0.79
N VAL A 254 19.23 -19.22 -0.39
CA VAL A 254 18.33 -18.49 -1.30
C VAL A 254 18.72 -16.99 -1.32
N GLY A 255 20.02 -16.73 -1.29
CA GLY A 255 20.60 -15.41 -1.09
C GLY A 255 21.26 -14.85 -2.34
N GLU A 256 20.65 -14.98 -3.51
CA GLU A 256 21.10 -14.26 -4.73
C GLU A 256 20.05 -14.29 -5.86
N LEU A 257 18.77 -14.09 -5.52
CA LEU A 257 17.69 -14.00 -6.51
C LEU A 257 17.25 -12.55 -6.70
N GLY A 258 17.75 -11.93 -7.77
CA GLY A 258 17.00 -10.92 -8.54
C GLY A 258 16.76 -9.54 -7.93
N MET A 259 17.53 -9.09 -6.94
CA MET A 259 17.62 -7.66 -6.60
C MET A 259 18.60 -7.00 -7.57
N VAL A 260 18.15 -6.53 -8.74
CA VAL A 260 18.91 -5.51 -9.47
C VAL A 260 18.53 -4.17 -8.86
N GLU A 261 19.28 -3.77 -7.83
CA GLU A 261 19.29 -2.40 -7.32
C GLU A 261 19.69 -1.47 -8.48
N GLY A 262 18.68 -0.85 -9.11
CA GLY A 262 18.91 0.39 -9.84
C GLY A 262 19.50 1.42 -8.87
N GLU A 263 20.66 1.96 -9.22
CA GLU A 263 21.49 2.82 -8.37
C GLU A 263 20.69 3.84 -7.53
N ARG A 264 21.14 3.97 -6.26
CA ARG A 264 20.66 4.84 -5.16
C ARG A 264 19.61 4.24 -4.23
N SER A 265 19.99 3.14 -3.58
CA SER A 265 19.53 2.82 -2.23
C SER A 265 19.99 3.93 -1.26
N VAL A 266 19.11 4.89 -0.98
CA VAL A 266 19.25 5.73 0.22
C VAL A 266 18.99 4.80 1.40
N SER A 267 20.05 4.22 1.94
CA SER A 267 20.05 3.44 3.18
C SER A 267 19.71 4.36 4.36
N GLY A 268 18.44 4.74 4.43
CA GLY A 268 17.81 5.34 5.59
C GLY A 268 16.54 4.55 5.81
N ARG A 269 16.41 3.91 6.98
CA ARG A 269 15.14 3.29 7.37
C ARG A 269 14.05 4.36 7.30
N ILE A 270 13.24 4.34 6.24
CA ILE A 270 12.04 5.17 6.16
C ILE A 270 11.10 4.59 7.20
N LEU A 271 11.04 5.23 8.38
CA LEU A 271 10.21 4.75 9.48
C LEU A 271 8.70 4.84 9.16
N PHE A 272 8.30 5.63 8.14
CA PHE A 272 6.92 5.79 7.71
C PHE A 272 6.83 6.12 6.20
N SER A 273 6.09 5.33 5.41
CA SER A 273 5.76 5.76 4.03
C SER A 273 4.80 6.96 4.11
N PRO A 274 4.97 8.03 3.31
CA PRO A 274 4.08 9.19 3.36
C PRO A 274 2.66 8.88 2.93
N ILE A 275 2.50 7.84 2.10
CA ILE A 275 1.19 7.32 1.71
C ILE A 275 0.50 6.75 2.96
N TYR A 276 1.21 5.97 3.78
CA TYR A 276 0.68 5.56 5.09
C TYR A 276 0.48 6.71 6.05
N LEU A 277 1.38 7.70 6.12
CA LEU A 277 1.23 8.83 7.03
C LEU A 277 -0.02 9.64 6.70
N THR A 278 -0.26 9.92 5.42
CA THR A 278 -1.46 10.61 4.95
C THR A 278 -2.70 9.74 5.14
N LYS A 279 -2.69 8.46 4.72
CA LYS A 279 -3.80 7.51 4.92
C LYS A 279 -4.16 7.36 6.40
N THR A 280 -3.17 7.23 7.28
CA THR A 280 -3.33 7.11 8.75
C THR A 280 -3.87 8.40 9.34
N PHE A 281 -3.37 9.56 8.93
CA PHE A 281 -3.88 10.86 9.38
C PHE A 281 -5.37 11.03 9.02
N PHE A 282 -5.75 10.77 7.77
CA PHE A 282 -7.15 10.88 7.35
C PHE A 282 -8.05 9.83 8.02
N LEU A 283 -7.58 8.59 8.17
CA LEU A 283 -8.29 7.54 8.91
C LEU A 283 -8.51 7.97 10.37
N LEU A 284 -7.50 8.54 11.03
CA LEU A 284 -7.60 9.01 12.41
C LEU A 284 -8.65 10.12 12.52
N VAL A 285 -8.68 11.08 11.58
CA VAL A 285 -9.72 12.11 11.54
C VAL A 285 -11.11 11.50 11.43
N VAL A 286 -11.30 10.50 10.56
CA VAL A 286 -12.58 9.79 10.40
C VAL A 286 -12.97 9.04 11.67
N VAL A 287 -12.06 8.27 12.26
CA VAL A 287 -12.28 7.53 13.50
C VAL A 287 -12.65 8.48 14.64
N LEU A 288 -11.97 9.62 14.76
CA LEU A 288 -12.27 10.65 15.77
C LEU A 288 -13.70 11.18 15.62
N ILE A 289 -14.15 11.46 14.39
CA ILE A 289 -15.52 11.90 14.12
C ILE A 289 -16.53 10.81 14.50
N ILE A 290 -16.30 9.56 14.08
CA ILE A 290 -17.18 8.42 14.38
C ILE A 290 -17.31 8.20 15.89
N LEU A 291 -16.19 8.19 16.62
CA LEU A 291 -16.20 8.04 18.07
C LEU A 291 -16.96 9.17 18.75
N THR A 292 -16.79 10.40 18.26
CA THR A 292 -17.53 11.57 18.78
C THR A 292 -19.03 11.46 18.50
N LEU A 293 -19.44 10.95 17.33
CA LEU A 293 -20.83 10.69 17.00
C LEU A 293 -21.46 9.60 17.87
N ILE A 294 -20.75 8.48 18.08
CA ILE A 294 -21.21 7.39 18.94
C ILE A 294 -21.38 7.89 20.37
N TYR A 295 -20.40 8.62 20.89
CA TYR A 295 -20.46 9.18 22.24
C TYR A 295 -21.60 10.19 22.40
N ASP A 296 -21.78 11.07 21.41
CA ASP A 296 -22.89 12.03 21.38
C ASP A 296 -24.25 11.31 21.38
N ALA A 297 -24.41 10.25 20.57
CA ALA A 297 -25.62 9.43 20.53
C ALA A 297 -25.90 8.74 21.88
N PHE A 298 -24.86 8.17 22.51
CA PHE A 298 -24.96 7.51 23.81
C PHE A 298 -25.41 8.48 24.92
N ILE A 299 -24.76 9.65 25.02
CA ILE A 299 -25.11 10.65 26.04
C ILE A 299 -26.48 11.27 25.77
N SER A 300 -26.83 11.52 24.52
CA SER A 300 -28.15 12.04 24.15
C SER A 300 -29.27 11.11 24.57
N LYS A 301 -29.10 9.81 24.33
CA LYS A 301 -30.08 8.78 24.72
C LYS A 301 -30.26 8.73 26.23
N ASN A 302 -29.17 8.77 26.99
CA ASN A 302 -29.22 8.65 28.44
C ASN A 302 -29.68 9.92 29.17
N ARG A 303 -29.56 11.12 28.55
CA ARG A 303 -29.86 12.40 29.23
C ARG A 303 -31.02 13.21 28.63
N ARG A 304 -31.77 12.67 27.67
CA ARG A 304 -33.02 13.23 27.08
C ARG A 304 -32.94 14.74 26.75
N TYR A 305 -31.90 15.16 26.04
CA TYR A 305 -31.80 16.55 25.57
C TYR A 305 -32.71 16.79 24.36
N GLN A 306 -33.56 17.82 24.39
CA GLN A 306 -34.28 18.26 23.19
C GLN A 306 -33.33 19.02 22.26
N ARG A 307 -33.11 18.46 21.06
CA ARG A 307 -32.22 19.03 20.05
C ARG A 307 -33.03 19.80 19.02
N VAL A 308 -32.64 21.04 18.76
CA VAL A 308 -33.07 21.76 17.55
C VAL A 308 -32.16 21.28 16.42
N VAL A 309 -32.62 20.29 15.65
CA VAL A 309 -31.84 19.72 14.55
C VAL A 309 -31.91 20.67 13.36
N GLY A 310 -30.89 21.50 13.21
CA GLY A 310 -30.68 22.31 12.02
C GLY A 310 -29.35 21.94 11.38
N GLN A 311 -29.42 21.58 10.10
CA GLN A 311 -28.32 21.47 9.12
C GLN A 311 -27.60 20.11 9.02
N ASN A 312 -28.21 19.22 8.22
CA ASN A 312 -27.62 18.00 7.68
C ASN A 312 -26.48 18.28 6.67
N PHE A 313 -26.41 19.50 6.11
CA PHE A 313 -25.52 19.84 4.99
C PHE A 313 -24.03 19.65 5.32
N ALA A 314 -23.57 20.10 6.50
CA ALA A 314 -22.15 19.95 6.87
C ALA A 314 -21.75 18.49 7.13
N HIS A 315 -22.69 17.64 7.55
CA HIS A 315 -22.45 16.21 7.70
C HIS A 315 -22.34 15.55 6.33
N ILE A 316 -23.26 15.89 5.42
CA ILE A 316 -23.22 15.42 4.03
C ILE A 316 -21.92 15.86 3.36
N MET A 317 -21.51 17.12 3.48
CA MET A 317 -20.25 17.62 2.91
C MET A 317 -19.02 16.93 3.49
N LEU A 318 -19.00 16.65 4.79
CA LEU A 318 -17.92 15.89 5.42
C LEU A 318 -17.87 14.45 4.89
N PHE A 319 -19.01 13.77 4.82
CA PHE A 319 -19.07 12.40 4.28
C PHE A 319 -18.73 12.34 2.79
N LEU A 320 -19.14 13.33 1.99
CA LEU A 320 -18.75 13.45 0.60
C LEU A 320 -17.24 13.73 0.46
N THR A 321 -16.67 14.59 1.30
CA THR A 321 -15.23 14.87 1.31
C THR A 321 -14.43 13.64 1.71
N VAL A 322 -14.85 12.92 2.76
CA VAL A 322 -14.22 11.67 3.19
C VAL A 322 -14.37 10.58 2.13
N GLY A 323 -15.56 10.41 1.55
CA GLY A 323 -15.81 9.44 0.47
C GLY A 323 -14.98 9.75 -0.78
N PHE A 324 -14.91 11.02 -1.18
CA PHE A 324 -14.07 11.48 -2.28
C PHE A 324 -12.58 11.23 -2.00
N LEU A 325 -12.12 11.48 -0.77
CA LEU A 325 -10.74 11.19 -0.39
C LEU A 325 -10.46 9.69 -0.37
N LEU A 326 -11.35 8.85 0.15
CA LEU A 326 -11.18 7.39 0.09
C LEU A 326 -11.11 6.87 -1.36
N ILE A 327 -11.81 7.50 -2.30
CA ILE A 327 -11.73 7.19 -3.73
C ILE A 327 -10.38 7.65 -4.33
N LEU A 328 -9.88 8.82 -3.92
CA LEU A 328 -8.58 9.35 -4.37
C LEU A 328 -7.39 8.61 -3.73
N PHE A 329 -7.56 8.04 -2.54
CA PHE A 329 -6.59 7.18 -1.85
C PHE A 329 -6.72 5.71 -2.28
N ARG A 330 -7.10 5.44 -3.54
CA ARG A 330 -6.86 4.10 -4.09
C ARG A 330 -5.39 3.79 -3.89
N GLY A 331 -5.12 2.66 -3.24
CA GLY A 331 -3.79 2.05 -3.22
C GLY A 331 -3.31 1.77 -4.65
N GLY A 332 -2.15 1.15 -4.77
CA GLY A 332 -1.49 0.94 -6.05
C GLY A 332 -2.38 0.63 -7.25
N THR A 333 -1.93 1.06 -8.42
CA THR A 333 -2.69 0.87 -9.67
C THR A 333 -2.21 -0.37 -10.39
N ILE A 334 -3.15 -1.07 -11.03
CA ILE A 334 -2.90 -2.21 -11.91
C ILE A 334 -3.36 -1.85 -13.33
N ILE A 335 -2.78 -2.48 -14.37
CA ILE A 335 -3.17 -2.24 -15.77
C ILE A 335 -4.00 -3.43 -16.25
N PRO A 336 -5.31 -3.25 -16.53
CA PRO A 336 -6.20 -4.33 -16.90
C PRO A 336 -5.98 -4.92 -18.28
#